data_AF-A0A957CFA7-F1
#
_entry.id   AF-A0A957CFA7-F1
#
_cell.length_a   1.000
_cell.length_b   1.000
_cell.length_c   1.000
_cell.angle_alpha   90.00
_cell.angle_beta   90.00
_cell.angle_gamma   90.00
#
_symmetry.space_group_name_H-M   'P 1'
#
loop_
_entity.id
_entity.type
_entity.pdbx_description
1 polymer ?
#
loop_
_entity_poly.entity_id
_entity_poly.type
_entity_poly.pdbx_seq_one_letter_code
_entity_poly.pdbx_strand_id
1 'polypeptide(L)' 'FHLAETADSFLATLEELPYVKKVQPIDNKLLVTLDDPEQYNPTMIRLLVDAGANIQFVGELRHSLEDVYLQLVNDE' A
#
# COMPACT_ATOMS: atom_id res chain seq x y z
N PHE A 1 1.16 3.65 -0.61
CA PHE A 1 1.00 5.11 -0.42
C PHE A 1 2.08 5.62 0.52
N HIS A 2 2.77 6.70 0.16
CA HIS A 2 3.70 7.41 1.04
C HIS A 2 3.00 8.65 1.57
N LEU A 3 2.99 8.82 2.89
CA LEU A 3 2.27 9.88 3.58
C LEU A 3 3.25 10.83 4.29
N ALA A 4 2.85 12.08 4.49
CA ALA A 4 3.61 13.01 5.34
C ALA A 4 3.53 12.65 6.83
N GLU A 5 2.55 11.83 7.21
CA GLU A 5 2.19 11.47 8.58
C GLU A 5 2.38 9.97 8.82
N THR A 6 2.22 9.53 10.07
CA THR A 6 2.29 8.11 10.42
C THR A 6 1.17 7.32 9.75
N ALA A 7 1.52 6.17 9.16
CA ALA A 7 0.58 5.35 8.41
C ALA A 7 -0.56 4.77 9.26
N ASP A 8 -0.31 4.53 10.55
CA ASP A 8 -1.27 3.91 11.47
C ASP A 8 -2.62 4.65 11.55
N SER A 9 -2.60 5.98 11.38
CA SER A 9 -3.79 6.84 11.44
C SER A 9 -4.86 6.49 10.40
N PHE A 10 -4.47 5.86 9.29
CA PHE A 10 -5.37 5.55 8.17
C PHE A 10 -5.52 4.05 7.91
N LEU A 11 -4.91 3.21 8.75
CA LEU A 11 -4.92 1.75 8.60
C LEU A 11 -6.36 1.22 8.61
N ALA A 12 -7.12 1.54 9.67
CA ALA A 12 -8.49 1.09 9.86
C ALA A 12 -9.41 1.49 8.69
N THR A 13 -9.20 2.69 8.13
CA THR A 13 -9.97 3.19 6.99
C THR A 13 -9.81 2.32 5.73
N LEU A 14 -8.63 1.72 5.53
CA LEU A 14 -8.37 0.85 4.38
C LEU A 14 -8.71 -0.62 4.67
N GLU A 15 -8.59 -1.08 5.92
CA GLU A 15 -8.94 -2.45 6.32
C GLU A 15 -10.42 -2.78 6.11
N GLU A 16 -11.31 -1.78 6.23
CA GLU A 16 -12.75 -1.96 6.05
C GLU A 16 -13.19 -2.08 4.57
N LEU A 17 -12.27 -1.85 3.62
CA LEU A 17 -12.61 -1.84 2.20
C LEU A 17 -12.68 -3.27 1.63
N PRO A 18 -13.80 -3.65 0.98
CA PRO A 18 -14.02 -5.04 0.57
C PRO A 18 -13.07 -5.53 -0.54
N TYR A 19 -12.41 -4.61 -1.24
CA TYR A 19 -11.45 -4.91 -2.31
C TYR A 19 -9.98 -4.86 -1.83
N VAL A 20 -9.74 -4.53 -0.56
CA VAL A 20 -8.40 -4.57 0.05
C VAL A 20 -8.12 -5.97 0.56
N LYS A 21 -7.08 -6.61 0.02
CA LYS A 21 -6.66 -7.95 0.47
C LYS A 21 -5.82 -7.92 1.73
N LYS A 22 -4.98 -6.90 1.83
CA LYS A 22 -4.06 -6.69 2.93
C LYS A 22 -3.66 -5.23 2.96
N VAL A 23 -3.52 -4.67 4.15
CA VAL A 23 -2.86 -3.39 4.35
C VAL A 23 -1.86 -3.53 5.50
N GLN A 24 -0.71 -2.89 5.34
CA GLN A 24 0.34 -2.88 6.35
C GLN A 24 0.92 -1.47 6.48
N PRO A 25 0.96 -0.90 7.70
CA PRO A 25 1.72 0.31 7.95
C PRO A 25 3.21 -0.05 8.02
N ILE A 26 4.05 0.74 7.34
CA ILE A 26 5.52 0.68 7.39
C ILE A 26 6.01 2.12 7.48
N ASP A 27 6.34 2.57 8.68
CA ASP A 27 6.68 3.97 8.99
C ASP A 27 5.56 4.93 8.53
N ASN A 28 5.85 5.77 7.54
CA ASN A 28 4.93 6.71 6.91
C ASN A 28 4.31 6.14 5.61
N LYS A 29 4.37 4.83 5.40
CA LYS A 29 3.85 4.16 4.20
C LYS A 29 2.71 3.22 4.54
N LEU A 30 1.66 3.25 3.72
CA LEU A 30 0.64 2.20 3.67
C LEU A 30 0.93 1.32 2.47
N LEU A 31 1.33 0.07 2.74
CA LEU A 31 1.44 -0.96 1.72
C LEU A 31 0.09 -1.66 1.62
N VAL A 32 -0.53 -1.60 0.43
CA VAL A 32 -1.88 -2.14 0.21
C VAL A 32 -1.81 -3.18 -0.91
N THR A 33 -2.35 -4.37 -0.67
CA THR A 33 -2.49 -5.43 -1.66
C THR A 33 -3.90 -5.41 -2.23
N LEU A 34 -4.00 -5.38 -3.57
CA LEU A 34 -5.23 -5.23 -4.34
C LEU A 34 -5.20 -6.18 -5.54
N ASP A 35 -6.37 -6.58 -6.03
CA ASP A 35 -6.48 -7.32 -7.30
C ASP A 35 -6.45 -6.43 -8.54
N ASP A 36 -7.09 -5.27 -8.45
CA ASP A 36 -7.16 -4.30 -9.56
C ASP A 36 -6.75 -2.89 -9.07
N PRO A 37 -5.43 -2.62 -8.99
CA PRO A 37 -4.95 -1.31 -8.54
C PRO A 37 -5.42 -0.16 -9.43
N GLU A 38 -5.59 -0.37 -10.73
CA GLU A 38 -6.03 0.67 -11.67
C GLU A 38 -7.46 1.11 -11.37
N GLN A 39 -8.35 0.16 -11.05
CA GLN A 39 -9.71 0.43 -10.65
C GLN A 39 -9.79 1.03 -9.23
N TYR A 40 -9.06 0.48 -8.26
CA TYR A 40 -9.28 0.78 -6.84
C TYR A 40 -8.42 1.92 -6.27
N ASN A 41 -7.22 2.16 -6.81
CA ASN A 41 -6.35 3.25 -6.32
C ASN A 41 -7.02 4.62 -6.39
N PRO A 42 -7.70 5.04 -7.48
CA PRO A 42 -8.35 6.34 -7.53
C PRO A 42 -9.35 6.57 -6.40
N THR A 43 -10.11 5.54 -6.03
CA THR A 43 -11.11 5.61 -4.94
C THR A 43 -10.43 5.67 -3.57
N MET A 44 -9.40 4.86 -3.33
CA MET A 44 -8.65 4.93 -2.06
C MET A 44 -7.89 6.24 -1.89
N ILE A 45 -7.32 6.78 -2.96
CA ILE A 45 -6.66 8.10 -2.93
C ILE A 45 -7.65 9.15 -2.44
N ARG A 46 -8.86 9.18 -3.00
CA ARG A 46 -9.91 10.12 -2.59
C ARG A 46 -10.31 9.92 -1.14
N LEU A 47 -10.57 8.67 -0.72
CA LEU A 47 -10.92 8.35 0.66
C LEU A 47 -9.85 8.79 1.67
N LEU A 48 -8.58 8.53 1.36
CA LEU A 48 -7.46 8.95 2.20
C LEU A 48 -7.36 10.47 2.29
N VAL A 49 -7.49 11.18 1.16
CA VAL A 49 -7.48 12.65 1.14
C VAL A 49 -8.66 13.22 1.92
N ASP A 50 -9.86 12.67 1.77
CA ASP A 50 -11.06 13.08 2.51
C ASP A 50 -10.91 12.83 4.03
N ALA A 51 -10.16 11.79 4.40
CA ALA A 51 -9.78 11.50 5.78
C ALA A 51 -8.64 12.40 6.31
N GLY A 52 -8.10 13.30 5.48
CA GLY A 52 -7.03 14.24 5.86
C GLY A 52 -5.61 13.74 5.59
N ALA A 53 -5.43 12.63 4.86
CA ALA A 53 -4.11 12.11 4.55
C ALA A 53 -3.36 13.00 3.56
N ASN A 54 -2.17 13.42 3.97
CA ASN A 54 -1.23 14.13 3.11
C ASN A 54 -0.40 13.13 2.28
N ILE A 55 -0.91 12.72 1.12
CA ILE A 55 -0.24 11.76 0.22
C ILE A 55 0.91 12.45 -0.52
N GLN A 56 2.14 11.98 -0.31
CA GLN A 56 3.34 12.49 -0.98
C GLN A 56 3.63 11.75 -2.29
N PHE A 57 3.50 10.41 -2.27
CA PHE A 57 3.76 9.57 -3.44
C PHE A 57 2.84 8.35 -3.47
N VAL A 58 2.52 7.90 -4.68
CA VAL A 58 1.84 6.62 -4.94
C VAL A 58 2.71 5.84 -5.90
N GLY A 59 3.08 4.62 -5.51
CA GLY A 59 3.92 3.74 -6.31
C GLY A 59 3.50 2.28 -6.11
N GLU A 60 3.77 1.46 -7.12
CA GLU A 60 3.62 0.01 -7.04
C GLU A 60 4.86 -0.62 -6.40
N LEU A 61 4.65 -1.67 -5.60
CA LEU A 61 5.76 -2.46 -5.09
C LEU A 61 6.27 -3.34 -6.24
N ARG A 62 7.41 -2.98 -6.82
CA ARG A 62 8.15 -3.86 -7.72
C ARG A 62 9.14 -4.65 -6.87
N HIS A 63 9.04 -5.98 -6.87
CA HIS A 63 10.14 -6.81 -6.40
C HIS A 63 11.34 -6.58 -7.31
N SER A 64 12.51 -6.33 -6.72
CA SER A 64 13.73 -6.27 -7.52
C SER A 64 14.04 -7.67 -8.06
N LEU A 65 14.70 -7.77 -9.22
CA LEU A 65 15.19 -9.06 -9.73
C LEU A 65 16.13 -9.75 -8.73
N GLU A 66 16.80 -8.96 -7.89
CA GLU A 66 17.66 -9.42 -6.80
C GLU A 66 16.85 -10.11 -5.69
N ASP A 67 15.69 -9.56 -5.30
CA ASP A 67 14.78 -10.19 -4.33
C ASP A 67 14.20 -11.52 -4.85
N VAL A 68 13.89 -11.59 -6.14
CA VAL A 68 13.38 -12.83 -6.78
C VAL A 68 14.47 -13.89 -6.87
N TYR A 69 15.70 -13.51 -7.24
CA TYR A 69 16.83 -14.44 -7.29
C TYR A 69 17.16 -15.00 -5.90
N LEU A 70 17.18 -14.14 -4.87
CA LEU A 70 17.42 -14.56 -3.50
C LEU A 70 16.34 -15.51 -2.96
N GLN A 71 15.08 -15.36 -3.36
CA GLN A 71 14.03 -16.32 -3.00
C GLN A 71 14.26 -17.69 -3.65
N LEU A 72 14.66 -17.74 -4.93
CA LEU A 72 14.88 -19.00 -5.64
C LEU A 72 16.10 -19.77 -5.15
N VAL A 73 17.16 -19.07 -4.72
CA VAL A 73 18.41 -19.70 -4.25
C VAL A 73 18.33 -20.16 -2.80
N ASN A 74 17.53 -19.50 -1.96
CA ASN A 74 17.38 -19.89 -0.55
C ASN A 74 16.40 -21.07 -0.35
N ASP A 75 15.69 -21.48 -1.41
CA ASP A 75 14.79 -22.65 -1.41
C ASP A 75 15.49 -23.94 -1.89
N GLU A 76 16.83 -23.92 -2.10
CA GLU A 76 17.70 -25.11 -2.26
C GLU A 76 18.50 -25.42 -0.98
#